data_AF-A0A094IZR3-F1
#
_entry.id   AF-A0A094IZR3-F1
#
_cell.length_a   1.000
_cell.length_b   1.000
_cell.length_c   1.000
_cell.angle_alpha   90.00
_cell.angle_beta   90.00
_cell.angle_gamma   90.00
#
_symmetry.space_group_name_H-M   'P 1'
#
loop_
_entity.id
_entity.type
_entity.pdbx_description
1 polymer ?
#
loop_
_entity_poly.entity_id
_entity_poly.type
_entity_poly.pdbx_seq_one_letter_code
_entity_poly.pdbx_strand_id
1 'polypeptide(L)'
;MIMIPGKIPVELSTVAYFVVPLTILFSIKKLKIWAVYSALLSSIIYYSAMVLFGTQIYSDYPPYTVYMAMYNHGALLTYSYITLNTTIFYKKDRYIIWIGVILSILWALAIRPLVIVTKRIFIYDVLDAFWAYKYFPDLLVVAVPIFYILFVAFVYFSVNSIYVLNKLINKSQSKNTNKKLVDTI
;
A
#
# COMPACT_ATOMS: atom_id res chain seq x y z
N MET A 1 14.23 30.18 9.51
CA MET A 1 13.08 29.83 8.66
C MET A 1 13.07 28.31 8.52
N ILE A 2 12.23 27.62 9.29
CA ILE A 2 12.05 26.18 9.15
C ILE A 2 11.20 26.00 7.89
N MET A 3 11.78 25.45 6.82
CA MET A 3 11.00 24.97 5.68
C MET A 3 10.10 23.86 6.20
N ILE A 4 8.81 24.14 6.36
CA ILE A 4 7.80 23.11 6.57
C ILE A 4 7.50 22.55 5.17
N PRO A 5 7.95 21.33 4.82
CA PRO A 5 7.70 20.79 3.50
C PRO A 5 6.18 20.63 3.32
N GLY A 6 5.63 21.27 2.29
CA GLY A 6 4.18 21.41 2.07
C GLY A 6 3.40 20.11 1.82
N LYS A 7 4.03 18.94 1.92
CA LYS A 7 3.41 17.61 1.86
C LYS A 7 4.19 16.65 2.75
N ILE A 8 3.74 16.47 4.00
CA ILE A 8 4.37 15.52 4.93
C ILE A 8 3.97 14.09 4.51
N PRO A 9 4.93 13.14 4.40
CA PRO A 9 4.66 11.81 3.89
C PRO A 9 3.85 10.99 4.91
N VAL A 10 2.53 10.96 4.74
CA VAL A 10 1.62 10.20 5.63
C VAL A 10 0.95 9.02 4.95
N GLU A 11 0.96 8.99 3.62
CA GLU A 11 0.35 7.90 2.85
C GLU A 11 1.23 6.65 2.84
N LEU A 12 0.58 5.49 2.76
CA LEU A 12 1.29 4.20 2.66
C LEU A 12 2.24 4.14 1.46
N SER A 13 1.86 4.76 0.34
CA SER A 13 2.73 4.91 -0.84
C SER A 13 3.97 5.73 -0.55
N THR A 14 3.83 6.79 0.26
CA THR A 14 4.96 7.65 0.60
C THR A 14 5.90 6.96 1.56
N VAL A 15 5.38 6.19 2.52
CA VAL A 15 6.19 5.27 3.32
C VAL A 15 6.95 4.29 2.42
N ALA A 16 6.30 3.70 1.42
CA ALA A 16 6.96 2.78 0.49
C ALA A 16 8.10 3.45 -0.29
N TYR A 17 7.96 4.72 -0.70
CA TYR A 17 9.03 5.47 -1.39
C TYR A 17 10.29 5.64 -0.54
N PHE A 18 10.21 5.58 0.79
CA PHE A 18 11.38 5.61 1.67
C PHE A 18 11.84 4.20 2.06
N VAL A 19 10.92 3.34 2.48
CA VAL A 19 11.26 2.01 3.00
C VAL A 19 11.87 1.14 1.90
N VAL A 20 11.35 1.18 0.67
CA VAL A 20 11.87 0.36 -0.45
C VAL A 20 13.35 0.67 -0.73
N PRO A 21 13.77 1.92 -1.04
CA PRO A 21 15.19 2.24 -1.23
C PRO A 21 16.07 1.87 -0.04
N LEU A 22 15.62 2.13 1.20
CA LEU A 22 16.38 1.77 2.40
C LEU A 22 16.61 0.26 2.50
N THR A 23 15.59 -0.56 2.20
CA THR A 23 15.75 -2.02 2.23
C THR A 23 16.71 -2.53 1.15
N ILE A 24 16.80 -1.85 0.00
CA ILE A 24 17.72 -2.19 -1.09
C ILE A 24 19.14 -1.76 -0.71
N LEU A 25 19.35 -0.49 -0.36
CA LEU A 25 20.66 0.09 -0.07
C LEU A 25 21.34 -0.58 1.13
N PHE A 26 20.59 -0.84 2.19
CA PHE A 26 21.13 -1.41 3.44
C PHE A 26 20.88 -2.91 3.58
N SER A 27 20.29 -3.56 2.56
CA SER A 27 20.00 -5.01 2.57
C SER A 27 19.24 -5.50 3.82
N ILE A 28 18.31 -4.68 4.34
CA ILE A 28 17.60 -4.96 5.61
C ILE A 28 16.54 -6.04 5.40
N LYS A 29 16.92 -7.31 5.58
CA LYS A 29 16.05 -8.48 5.36
C LYS A 29 14.73 -8.42 6.13
N LYS A 30 14.76 -7.94 7.38
CA LYS A 30 13.56 -7.89 8.26
C LYS A 30 12.50 -6.92 7.73
N LEU A 31 12.90 -5.77 7.19
CA LEU A 31 11.97 -4.75 6.70
C LEU A 31 11.45 -5.04 5.28
N LYS A 32 12.10 -5.95 4.56
CA LYS A 32 11.76 -6.28 3.17
C LYS A 32 10.30 -6.69 3.02
N ILE A 33 9.74 -7.45 3.96
CA ILE A 33 8.34 -7.87 3.89
C ILE A 33 7.36 -6.70 4.04
N TRP A 34 7.69 -5.74 4.90
CA TRP A 34 6.89 -4.52 5.05
C TRP A 34 7.02 -3.63 3.82
N ALA A 35 8.23 -3.49 3.28
CA ALA A 35 8.50 -2.74 2.04
C ALA A 35 7.65 -3.26 0.88
N VAL A 36 7.68 -4.58 0.65
CA VAL A 36 6.90 -5.25 -0.40
C VAL A 36 5.40 -5.10 -0.14
N TYR A 37 4.95 -5.23 1.11
CA TYR A 37 3.54 -5.03 1.45
C TYR A 37 3.07 -3.60 1.15
N SER A 38 3.80 -2.59 1.62
CA SER A 38 3.44 -1.19 1.41
C SER A 38 3.47 -0.82 -0.07
N ALA A 39 4.47 -1.31 -0.80
CA ALA A 39 4.62 -1.06 -2.23
C ALA A 39 3.51 -1.73 -3.03
N LEU A 40 3.23 -3.01 -2.79
CA LEU A 40 2.19 -3.76 -3.49
C LEU A 40 0.79 -3.18 -3.23
N LEU A 41 0.43 -3.00 -1.95
CA LEU A 41 -0.91 -2.57 -1.58
C LEU A 41 -1.21 -1.17 -2.11
N SER A 42 -0.27 -0.24 -1.96
CA SER A 42 -0.44 1.13 -2.46
C SER A 42 -0.56 1.18 -3.98
N SER A 43 0.21 0.38 -4.72
CA SER A 43 0.10 0.30 -6.17
C SER A 43 -1.20 -0.34 -6.65
N ILE A 44 -1.67 -1.41 -6.01
CA ILE A 44 -2.96 -2.03 -6.35
C ILE A 44 -4.08 -1.02 -6.13
N ILE A 45 -4.14 -0.37 -4.96
CA ILE A 45 -5.18 0.64 -4.67
C ILE A 45 -5.12 1.78 -5.68
N TYR A 46 -3.92 2.28 -6.00
CA TYR A 46 -3.75 3.36 -6.97
C TYR A 46 -4.27 2.96 -8.35
N TYR A 47 -3.82 1.83 -8.92
CA TYR A 47 -4.28 1.40 -10.24
C TYR A 47 -5.76 1.04 -10.26
N SER A 48 -6.31 0.45 -9.19
CA SER A 48 -7.75 0.25 -9.06
C SER A 48 -8.51 1.58 -9.07
N ALA A 49 -8.01 2.62 -8.39
CA ALA A 49 -8.62 3.94 -8.42
C ALA A 49 -8.56 4.56 -9.84
N MET A 50 -7.45 4.38 -10.57
CA MET A 50 -7.35 4.82 -11.97
C MET A 50 -8.37 4.13 -12.89
N VAL A 51 -8.68 2.85 -12.65
CA VAL A 51 -9.68 2.10 -13.43
C VAL A 51 -11.11 2.53 -13.07
N LEU A 52 -11.41 2.68 -11.78
CA LEU A 52 -12.77 2.94 -11.31
C LEU A 52 -13.17 4.42 -11.38
N PHE A 53 -12.21 5.32 -11.16
CA PHE A 53 -12.42 6.77 -11.01
C PHE A 53 -11.55 7.59 -11.97
N GLY A 54 -11.02 6.95 -13.03
CA GLY A 54 -10.08 7.55 -13.97
C GLY A 54 -10.58 8.88 -14.54
N THR A 55 -11.83 8.94 -15.02
CA THR A 55 -12.41 10.17 -15.57
C THR A 55 -12.29 11.37 -14.62
N GLN A 56 -12.62 11.17 -13.35
CA GLN A 56 -12.51 12.22 -12.33
C GLN A 56 -11.04 12.55 -12.02
N ILE A 57 -10.18 11.55 -11.92
CA ILE A 57 -8.76 11.76 -11.63
C ILE A 57 -8.08 12.54 -12.76
N TYR A 58 -8.38 12.20 -14.02
CA TYR A 58 -7.83 12.87 -15.20
C TYR A 58 -8.34 14.31 -15.36
N SER A 59 -9.53 14.64 -14.84
CA SER A 59 -10.05 16.02 -14.83
C SER A 59 -9.52 16.86 -13.68
N ASP A 60 -9.31 16.26 -12.51
CA ASP A 60 -9.01 16.99 -11.26
C ASP A 60 -7.51 17.31 -11.08
N TYR A 61 -6.64 16.69 -11.89
CA TYR A 61 -5.19 16.76 -11.78
C TYR A 61 -4.50 16.97 -13.13
N PRO A 62 -3.43 17.79 -13.20
CA PRO A 62 -2.65 17.96 -14.42
C PRO A 62 -2.05 16.63 -14.92
N PRO A 63 -1.99 16.38 -16.25
CA PRO A 63 -1.49 15.12 -16.80
C PRO A 63 -0.12 14.69 -16.27
N TYR A 64 0.81 15.63 -16.11
CA TYR A 64 2.16 15.32 -15.60
C TYR A 64 2.13 14.72 -14.17
N THR A 65 1.21 15.17 -13.31
CA THR A 65 1.10 14.64 -11.94
C THR A 65 0.56 13.21 -11.95
N VAL A 66 -0.40 12.94 -12.82
CA VAL A 66 -0.98 11.61 -13.01
C VAL A 66 0.06 10.64 -13.56
N TYR A 67 0.82 11.04 -14.58
CA TYR A 67 1.88 10.20 -15.15
C TYR A 67 3.01 9.93 -14.15
N MET A 68 3.43 10.93 -13.39
CA MET A 68 4.43 10.72 -12.33
C MET A 68 3.94 9.76 -11.25
N ALA A 69 2.68 9.90 -10.82
CA ALA A 69 2.10 8.98 -9.84
C ALA A 69 1.96 7.55 -10.42
N MET A 70 1.53 7.41 -11.67
CA MET A 70 1.51 6.11 -12.37
C MET A 70 2.90 5.50 -12.46
N TYR A 71 3.92 6.27 -12.82
CA TYR A 71 5.30 5.78 -12.89
C TYR A 71 5.79 5.31 -11.52
N ASN A 72 5.58 6.12 -10.47
CA ASN A 72 6.00 5.79 -9.12
C ASN A 72 5.32 4.52 -8.59
N HIS A 73 4.00 4.38 -8.78
CA HIS A 73 3.26 3.18 -8.40
C HIS A 73 3.63 1.97 -9.28
N GLY A 74 3.96 2.17 -10.55
CA GLY A 74 4.48 1.11 -11.43
C GLY A 74 5.83 0.59 -10.97
N ALA A 75 6.74 1.48 -10.54
CA ALA A 75 8.03 1.10 -9.98
C ALA A 75 7.88 0.30 -8.67
N LEU A 76 7.02 0.76 -7.76
CA LEU A 76 6.69 0.04 -6.53
C LEU A 76 6.05 -1.34 -6.79
N LEU A 77 5.15 -1.43 -7.77
CA LEU A 77 4.52 -2.68 -8.17
C LEU A 77 5.55 -3.66 -8.72
N THR A 78 6.43 -3.18 -9.60
CA THR A 78 7.53 -3.96 -10.19
C THR A 78 8.48 -4.48 -9.12
N TYR A 79 8.92 -3.63 -8.19
CA TYR A 79 9.73 -4.03 -7.04
C TYR A 79 9.05 -5.14 -6.23
N SER A 80 7.76 -4.96 -5.95
CA SER A 80 6.99 -5.92 -5.14
C SER A 80 6.90 -7.27 -5.83
N TYR A 81 6.60 -7.28 -7.13
CA TYR A 81 6.51 -8.48 -7.94
C TYR A 81 7.84 -9.23 -7.99
N ILE A 82 8.95 -8.54 -8.31
CA ILE A 82 10.29 -9.13 -8.35
C ILE A 82 10.65 -9.73 -7.00
N THR A 83 10.37 -9.01 -5.91
CA THR A 83 10.73 -9.47 -4.56
C THR A 83 9.88 -10.66 -4.13
N LEU A 84 8.59 -10.68 -4.42
CA LEU A 84 7.72 -11.83 -4.17
C LEU A 84 8.15 -13.08 -4.95
N ASN A 85 8.82 -12.89 -6.09
CA ASN A 85 9.30 -13.97 -6.94
C ASN A 85 10.73 -14.45 -6.58
N THR A 86 11.47 -13.69 -5.76
CA THR A 86 12.88 -13.99 -5.45
C THR A 86 13.14 -14.20 -3.95
N THR A 87 12.16 -13.89 -3.09
CA THR A 87 12.27 -14.01 -1.64
C THR A 87 11.12 -14.85 -1.09
N ILE A 88 11.43 -15.81 -0.21
CA ILE A 88 10.41 -16.58 0.52
C ILE A 88 10.07 -15.83 1.81
N PHE A 89 8.79 -15.54 2.00
CA PHE A 89 8.26 -14.90 3.19
C PHE A 89 7.49 -15.91 4.07
N TYR A 90 7.78 -15.89 5.37
CA TYR A 90 7.16 -16.81 6.32
C TYR A 90 6.07 -16.10 7.12
N LYS A 91 4.94 -16.77 7.34
CA LYS A 91 3.82 -16.23 8.14
C LYS A 91 4.22 -15.79 9.56
N LYS A 92 5.29 -16.35 10.12
CA LYS A 92 5.84 -15.93 11.41
C LYS A 92 6.25 -14.45 11.42
N ASP A 93 6.60 -13.87 10.26
CA ASP A 93 7.05 -12.49 10.13
C ASP A 93 5.89 -11.48 9.95
N ARG A 94 4.63 -11.94 10.06
CA ARG A 94 3.43 -11.09 9.92
C ARG A 94 3.38 -9.93 10.89
N TYR A 95 3.98 -10.06 12.07
CA TYR A 95 4.02 -8.99 13.06
C TYR A 95 4.77 -7.76 12.54
N ILE A 96 5.73 -7.92 11.63
CA ILE A 96 6.48 -6.81 11.04
C ILE A 96 5.55 -5.91 10.21
N ILE A 97 4.63 -6.52 9.46
CA ILE A 97 3.64 -5.76 8.68
C ILE A 97 2.68 -5.03 9.61
N TRP A 98 2.18 -5.70 10.65
CA TRP A 98 1.29 -5.07 11.63
C TRP A 98 1.93 -3.90 12.35
N ILE A 99 3.18 -4.06 12.81
CA ILE A 99 3.98 -2.96 13.38
C ILE A 99 4.08 -1.81 12.39
N GLY A 100 4.40 -2.11 11.13
CA GLY A 100 4.47 -1.11 10.06
C GLY A 100 3.17 -0.33 9.86
N VAL A 101 2.02 -1.03 9.80
CA VAL A 101 0.69 -0.40 9.66
C VAL A 101 0.37 0.48 10.87
N ILE A 102 0.60 -0.02 12.09
CA ILE A 102 0.36 0.75 13.32
C ILE A 102 1.25 1.99 13.35
N LEU A 103 2.54 1.87 13.02
CA LEU A 103 3.45 3.01 12.94
C LEU A 103 3.01 4.03 11.89
N SER A 104 2.51 3.60 10.72
CA SER A 104 1.96 4.51 9.72
C SER A 104 0.74 5.27 10.24
N ILE A 105 -0.16 4.61 10.97
CA ILE A 105 -1.33 5.25 11.59
C ILE A 105 -0.90 6.25 12.66
N LEU A 106 -0.01 5.85 13.58
CA LEU A 106 0.50 6.72 14.64
C LEU A 106 1.22 7.94 14.06
N TRP A 107 2.03 7.73 13.02
CA TRP A 107 2.70 8.81 12.30
C TRP A 107 1.71 9.77 11.66
N ALA A 108 0.69 9.25 10.96
CA ALA A 108 -0.36 10.09 10.37
C ALA A 108 -1.11 10.91 11.43
N LEU A 109 -1.45 10.31 12.58
CA LEU A 109 -2.10 11.01 13.69
C LEU A 109 -1.21 12.10 14.30
N ALA A 110 0.08 11.80 14.54
CA ALA A 110 1.03 12.73 15.13
C ALA A 110 1.31 13.94 14.24
N ILE A 111 1.37 13.70 12.92
CA ILE A 111 1.65 14.73 11.92
C ILE A 111 0.41 15.55 11.56
N ARG A 112 -0.79 15.04 11.82
CA ARG A 112 -2.07 15.66 11.45
C ARG A 112 -2.15 17.18 11.72
N PRO A 113 -1.74 17.72 12.90
CA PRO A 113 -1.83 19.16 13.18
C PRO A 113 -0.93 20.02 12.29
N LEU A 114 0.11 19.43 11.70
CA LEU A 114 1.11 20.11 10.87
C LEU A 114 0.74 20.08 9.38
N VAL A 115 -0.25 19.28 8.99
CA VAL A 115 -0.62 19.15 7.58
C VAL A 115 -1.63 20.22 7.19
N ILE A 116 -1.13 21.32 6.62
CA ILE A 116 -1.94 22.36 5.99
C ILE A 116 -2.33 21.85 4.59
N VAL A 117 -3.36 21.00 4.50
CA VAL A 117 -3.82 20.50 3.19
C VAL A 117 -4.99 21.30 2.66
N THR A 118 -4.88 21.71 1.40
CA THR A 118 -5.97 22.29 0.60
C THR A 118 -6.89 21.22 -0.03
N LYS A 119 -6.50 19.93 -0.02
CA LYS A 119 -7.28 18.78 -0.50
C LYS A 119 -7.20 17.62 0.51
N ARG A 120 -8.26 16.82 0.71
CA ARG A 120 -8.22 15.66 1.62
C ARG A 120 -7.20 14.60 1.14
N ILE A 121 -6.50 14.00 2.10
CA ILE A 121 -5.50 12.92 1.90
C ILE A 121 -6.18 11.59 2.28
N PHE A 122 -5.93 10.50 1.54
CA PHE A 122 -6.68 9.25 1.66
C PHE A 122 -6.60 8.66 3.06
N ILE A 123 -5.42 8.63 3.69
CA ILE A 123 -5.29 8.16 5.08
C ILE A 123 -6.21 8.92 6.04
N TYR A 124 -6.41 10.24 5.85
CA TYR A 124 -7.31 11.03 6.68
C TYR A 124 -8.78 10.80 6.36
N ASP A 125 -9.12 10.51 5.09
CA ASP A 125 -10.48 10.09 4.76
C ASP A 125 -10.87 8.77 5.43
N VAL A 126 -9.90 7.87 5.59
CA VAL A 126 -10.09 6.64 6.38
C VAL A 126 -10.20 6.95 7.87
N LEU A 127 -9.27 7.74 8.43
CA LEU A 127 -9.26 8.07 9.86
C LEU A 127 -10.46 8.91 10.33
N ASP A 128 -11.08 9.66 9.42
CA ASP A 128 -12.28 10.47 9.72
C ASP A 128 -13.58 9.74 9.34
N ALA A 129 -13.50 8.49 8.87
CA ALA A 129 -14.64 7.76 8.31
C ALA A 129 -15.43 8.60 7.29
N PHE A 130 -14.72 9.39 6.46
CA PHE A 130 -15.31 10.40 5.59
C PHE A 130 -16.46 9.85 4.73
N TRP A 131 -16.28 8.65 4.19
CA TRP A 131 -17.27 8.00 3.34
C TRP A 131 -18.54 7.57 4.10
N ALA A 132 -18.44 7.21 5.38
CA ALA A 132 -19.60 6.94 6.21
C ALA A 132 -20.43 8.22 6.42
N TYR A 133 -19.75 9.33 6.73
CA TYR A 133 -20.40 10.64 6.85
C TYR A 133 -21.01 11.14 5.55
N LYS A 134 -20.33 10.91 4.43
CA LYS A 134 -20.78 11.38 3.11
C LYS A 134 -22.00 10.62 2.59
N TYR A 135 -22.03 9.29 2.75
CA TYR A 135 -23.06 8.45 2.12
C TYR A 135 -24.16 7.97 3.07
N PHE A 136 -23.93 7.99 4.39
CA PHE A 136 -24.91 7.53 5.38
C PHE A 136 -25.05 8.51 6.57
N PRO A 137 -25.34 9.80 6.31
CA PRO A 137 -25.38 10.84 7.35
C PRO A 137 -26.43 10.59 8.45
N ASP A 138 -27.53 9.91 8.13
CA ASP A 138 -28.63 9.66 9.09
C ASP A 138 -28.42 8.40 9.93
N LEU A 139 -27.40 7.60 9.62
CA LEU A 139 -27.15 6.28 10.22
C LEU A 139 -25.76 6.15 10.83
N LEU A 140 -25.13 7.26 11.24
CA LEU A 140 -23.72 7.29 11.65
C LEU A 140 -23.37 6.32 12.79
N VAL A 141 -24.29 6.13 13.75
CA VAL A 141 -24.11 5.19 14.87
C VAL A 141 -23.89 3.76 14.38
N VAL A 142 -24.42 3.41 13.21
CA VAL A 142 -24.26 2.10 12.57
C VAL A 142 -23.19 2.13 11.47
N ALA A 143 -23.20 3.16 10.64
CA ALA A 143 -22.32 3.29 9.48
C ALA A 143 -20.84 3.43 9.86
N VAL A 144 -20.52 4.20 10.92
CA VAL A 144 -19.13 4.40 11.35
C VAL A 144 -18.51 3.12 11.91
N PRO A 145 -19.16 2.36 12.82
CA PRO A 145 -18.64 1.05 13.25
C PRO A 145 -18.46 0.08 12.09
N ILE A 146 -19.45 -0.03 11.19
CA ILE A 146 -19.36 -0.91 10.02
C ILE A 146 -18.18 -0.52 9.14
N PHE A 147 -17.98 0.78 8.88
CA PHE A 147 -16.85 1.28 8.10
C PHE A 147 -15.52 0.81 8.68
N TYR A 148 -15.31 0.97 9.99
CA TYR A 148 -14.06 0.53 10.63
C TYR A 148 -13.91 -0.99 10.68
N ILE A 149 -15.00 -1.74 10.89
CA ILE A 149 -14.97 -3.21 10.81
C ILE A 149 -14.53 -3.67 9.42
N LEU A 150 -15.11 -3.09 8.36
CA LEU A 150 -14.74 -3.40 6.98
C LEU A 150 -13.29 -2.99 6.68
N PHE A 151 -12.84 -1.84 7.17
CA PHE A 151 -11.47 -1.39 6.98
C PHE A 151 -10.46 -2.32 7.68
N VAL A 152 -10.72 -2.69 8.94
CA VAL A 152 -9.88 -3.65 9.69
C VAL A 152 -9.86 -5.01 8.99
N ALA A 153 -11.02 -5.49 8.53
CA ALA A 153 -11.10 -6.72 7.75
C ALA A 153 -10.27 -6.62 6.46
N PHE A 154 -10.38 -5.52 5.73
CA PHE A 154 -9.58 -5.26 4.52
C PHE A 154 -8.07 -5.31 4.81
N VAL A 155 -7.61 -4.63 5.85
CA VAL A 155 -6.19 -4.65 6.26
C VAL A 155 -5.77 -6.07 6.66
N TYR A 156 -6.59 -6.78 7.44
CA TYR A 156 -6.31 -8.15 7.83
C TYR A 156 -6.17 -9.08 6.62
N PHE A 157 -7.09 -8.98 5.65
CA PHE A 157 -7.03 -9.78 4.43
C PHE A 157 -5.82 -9.39 3.56
N SER A 158 -5.51 -8.10 3.40
CA SER A 158 -4.39 -7.66 2.59
C SER A 158 -3.05 -8.15 3.15
N VAL A 159 -2.87 -8.16 4.48
CA VAL A 159 -1.69 -8.72 5.16
C VAL A 159 -1.56 -10.20 4.87
N ASN A 160 -2.66 -10.96 4.88
CA ASN A 160 -2.61 -12.40 4.61
C ASN A 160 -2.37 -12.71 3.13
N SER A 161 -2.91 -11.89 2.24
CA SER A 161 -2.78 -12.05 0.78
C SER A 161 -1.32 -12.07 0.33
N ILE A 162 -0.42 -11.34 0.98
CA ILE A 162 1.00 -11.32 0.57
C ILE A 162 1.67 -12.70 0.68
N TYR A 163 1.33 -13.47 1.72
CA TYR A 163 1.87 -14.81 1.91
C TYR A 163 1.25 -15.81 0.95
N VAL A 164 -0.04 -15.64 0.65
CA VAL A 164 -0.73 -16.46 -0.35
C VAL A 164 -0.11 -16.22 -1.72
N LEU A 165 0.07 -14.96 -2.12
CA LEU A 165 0.71 -14.58 -3.37
C LEU A 165 2.15 -15.11 -3.45
N ASN A 166 2.95 -14.93 -2.39
CA ASN A 166 4.31 -15.45 -2.35
C ASN A 166 4.35 -16.98 -2.53
N LYS A 167 3.46 -17.73 -1.85
CA LYS A 167 3.37 -19.18 -1.99
C LYS A 167 2.96 -19.60 -3.41
N LEU A 168 1.97 -18.93 -4.00
CA LEU A 168 1.46 -19.25 -5.33
C LEU A 168 2.52 -19.00 -6.42
N ILE A 169 3.19 -17.85 -6.36
CA ILE A 169 4.25 -17.47 -7.31
C ILE A 169 5.41 -18.48 -7.26
N ASN A 170 5.91 -18.79 -6.05
CA ASN A 170 7.02 -19.74 -5.90
C ASN A 170 6.64 -21.18 -6.29
N LYS A 171 5.41 -21.62 -6.01
CA LYS A 171 4.93 -22.94 -6.46
C LYS A 171 4.85 -23.02 -7.99
N SER A 172 4.39 -21.95 -8.64
CA SER A 172 4.33 -21.87 -10.10
C SER A 172 5.74 -21.98 -10.73
N GLN A 173 6.73 -21.30 -10.14
CA GLN A 173 8.12 -21.40 -10.60
C GLN A 173 8.68 -22.82 -10.47
N SER A 174 8.53 -23.46 -9.31
CA SER A 174 9.01 -24.83 -9.10
C SER A 174 8.44 -25.81 -10.14
N LYS A 175 7.14 -25.67 -10.48
CA LYS A 175 6.48 -26.49 -11.50
C LYS A 175 7.06 -26.23 -12.91
N ASN A 176 7.34 -24.97 -13.25
CA ASN A 176 7.90 -24.59 -14.55
C ASN A 176 9.35 -25.06 -14.72
N THR A 177 10.17 -24.99 -13.67
CA THR A 177 11.55 -25.49 -13.70
C THR A 177 11.57 -27.00 -13.92
N ASN A 178 10.72 -27.75 -13.20
CA ASN A 178 10.63 -29.20 -13.37
C ASN A 178 10.13 -29.60 -14.76
N LYS A 179 9.17 -28.86 -15.34
CA LYS A 179 8.71 -29.12 -16.71
C LYS A 179 9.83 -28.90 -17.73
N LYS A 180 10.57 -27.79 -17.64
CA LYS A 180 11.70 -27.52 -18.55
C LYS A 180 12.77 -28.60 -18.49
N LEU A 181 13.07 -29.13 -17.29
CA LEU A 181 14.04 -30.22 -17.13
C LEU A 181 13.57 -31.51 -17.82
N VAL A 182 12.28 -31.84 -17.73
CA VAL A 182 11.69 -33.00 -18.42
C VAL A 182 11.71 -32.81 -19.94
N ASP A 183 11.43 -31.61 -20.44
CA ASP A 183 11.41 -31.32 -21.89
C ASP A 183 12.83 -31.27 -22.53
N THR A 184 13.90 -31.29 -21.72
CA THR A 184 15.31 -31.30 -22.17
C THR A 184 16.02 -32.66 -22.08
N ILE A 185 15.33 -33.72 -21.63
CA ILE A 185 15.82 -35.10 -21.58
C ILE A 185 15.15 -35.90 -22.70
#